data_AF-A0A6A3JNJ1-F1
#
_entry.id   AF-A0A6A3JNJ1-F1
#
_cell.length_a   1.000
_cell.length_b   1.000
_cell.length_c   1.000
_cell.angle_alpha   90.00
_cell.angle_beta   90.00
_cell.angle_gamma   90.00
#
_symmetry.space_group_name_H-M   'P 1'
#
loop_
_entity.id
_entity.type
_entity.pdbx_description
1 polymer ?
#
loop_
_entity_poly.entity_id
_entity_poly.type
_entity_poly.pdbx_seq_one_letter_code
_entity_poly.pdbx_strand_id
1 'polypeptide(L)'
;MPRTKITWVLLARYLSLYYSDMLLESLKDYVVSKSGLSPCSLCTEATPHNMRTRLLLCKCKACKTVAPDARCPWKGMVQTCTLSNVVSISEASQHISPFHPPRQARLTEEMKAFARAMCTYSHKPMSIYNGIIRRFQVSEAAMTKLATVQCFVQHYRCAHIGGRDFLDDVEA
;
A
#
# COMPACT_ATOMS: atom_id res chain seq x y z
N MET A 1 8.99 31.99 -10.00
CA MET A 1 7.93 31.30 -10.78
C MET A 1 6.66 31.24 -9.95
N PRO A 2 5.50 31.66 -10.48
CA PRO A 2 4.25 31.60 -9.73
C PRO A 2 3.91 30.14 -9.44
N ARG A 3 3.59 29.82 -8.18
CA ARG A 3 3.09 28.50 -7.78
C ARG A 3 1.75 28.28 -8.47
N THR A 4 1.73 27.50 -9.55
CA THR A 4 0.49 27.11 -10.22
C THR A 4 -0.43 26.45 -9.20
N LYS A 5 -1.62 27.02 -8.99
CA LYS A 5 -2.61 26.49 -8.06
C LYS A 5 -3.05 25.12 -8.57
N ILE A 6 -2.83 24.08 -7.76
CA ILE A 6 -3.26 22.73 -8.09
C ILE A 6 -4.75 22.63 -7.74
N THR A 7 -5.58 22.34 -8.74
CA THR A 7 -6.99 22.04 -8.53
C THR A 7 -7.13 20.57 -8.17
N TRP A 8 -7.51 20.29 -6.93
CA TRP A 8 -7.74 18.94 -6.44
C TRP A 8 -9.21 18.55 -6.66
N VAL A 9 -9.41 17.37 -7.23
CA VAL A 9 -10.71 16.72 -7.39
C VAL A 9 -10.82 15.63 -6.33
N LEU A 10 -11.90 15.66 -5.55
CA LEU A 10 -12.18 14.68 -4.53
C LEU A 10 -12.64 13.37 -5.19
N LEU A 11 -11.92 12.27 -4.94
CA LEU A 11 -12.30 10.94 -5.42
C LEU A 11 -13.18 10.22 -4.41
N ALA A 12 -12.80 10.27 -3.13
CA ALA A 12 -13.55 9.67 -2.05
C ALA A 12 -13.25 10.40 -0.74
N ARG A 13 -14.25 10.45 0.14
CA ARG A 13 -14.16 11.11 1.44
C ARG A 13 -14.65 10.17 2.52
N TYR A 14 -14.02 10.28 3.68
CA TYR A 14 -14.41 9.56 4.89
C TYR A 14 -14.39 8.03 4.77
N LEU A 15 -13.46 7.49 3.99
CA LEU A 15 -13.27 6.05 3.88
C LEU A 15 -12.59 5.48 5.13
N SER A 16 -12.90 4.23 5.47
CA SER A 16 -12.07 3.44 6.38
C SER A 16 -10.72 3.11 5.72
N LEU A 17 -9.72 2.70 6.51
CA LEU A 17 -8.44 2.25 5.97
C LEU A 17 -8.61 1.16 4.91
N TYR A 18 -9.45 0.16 5.18
CA TYR A 18 -9.72 -0.95 4.28
C TYR A 18 -10.21 -0.48 2.89
N TYR A 19 -11.29 0.31 2.83
CA TYR A 19 -11.81 0.80 1.56
C TYR A 19 -10.85 1.79 0.87
N SER A 20 -10.10 2.56 1.67
CA SER A 20 -9.09 3.46 1.12
C SER A 20 -7.94 2.69 0.48
N ASP A 21 -7.49 1.59 1.08
CA ASP A 21 -6.44 0.74 0.54
C ASP A 21 -6.91 0.07 -0.75
N MET A 22 -8.15 -0.43 -0.80
CA MET A 22 -8.74 -0.95 -2.04
C MET A 22 -8.77 0.10 -3.16
N LEU A 23 -9.19 1.34 -2.86
CA LEU A 23 -9.22 2.41 -3.86
C LEU A 23 -7.81 2.77 -4.33
N LEU A 24 -6.86 2.92 -3.40
CA LEU A 24 -5.45 3.15 -3.73
C LEU A 24 -4.84 1.98 -4.51
N GLU A 25 -5.34 0.78 -4.31
CA GLU A 25 -4.95 -0.41 -5.07
C GLU A 25 -5.41 -0.37 -6.52
N SER A 26 -6.58 0.21 -6.77
CA SER A 26 -7.13 0.40 -8.12
C SER A 26 -6.42 1.49 -8.94
N LEU A 27 -5.66 2.38 -8.28
CA LEU A 27 -4.91 3.43 -8.98
C LEU A 27 -3.66 2.89 -9.66
N LYS A 28 -3.22 3.57 -10.73
CA LYS A 28 -1.93 3.29 -11.38
C LYS A 28 -0.79 3.39 -10.39
N ASP A 29 0.29 2.65 -10.66
CA ASP A 29 1.47 2.65 -9.80
C ASP A 29 1.94 4.07 -9.47
N TYR A 30 2.15 4.32 -8.17
CA TYR A 30 2.54 5.61 -7.64
C TYR A 30 3.63 5.47 -6.58
N VAL A 31 4.23 6.60 -6.22
CA VAL A 31 5.16 6.74 -5.10
C VAL A 31 4.75 7.90 -4.22
N VAL A 32 4.92 7.77 -2.91
CA VAL A 32 4.72 8.87 -1.97
C VAL A 32 5.92 9.81 -2.09
N SER A 33 5.69 11.04 -2.55
CA SER A 33 6.75 12.05 -2.70
C SER A 33 6.94 12.90 -1.46
N LYS A 34 5.87 13.20 -0.73
CA LYS A 34 5.89 14.00 0.50
C LYS A 34 4.88 13.45 1.48
N SER A 35 5.21 13.52 2.77
CA SER A 35 4.30 13.20 3.87
C SER A 35 4.46 14.29 4.92
N GLY A 36 3.36 14.87 5.38
CA GLY A 36 3.36 15.88 6.43
C GLY A 36 2.20 15.68 7.40
N LEU A 37 2.32 16.26 8.58
CA LEU A 37 1.24 16.35 9.56
C LEU A 37 0.68 17.78 9.58
N SER A 38 -0.63 17.89 9.72
CA SER A 38 -1.33 19.15 9.92
C SER A 38 -2.49 18.92 10.89
N PRO A 39 -3.05 19.98 11.52
CA PRO A 39 -4.28 19.84 12.31
C PRO A 39 -5.36 19.12 11.52
N CYS A 40 -6.06 18.19 12.16
CA CYS A 40 -7.05 17.37 11.49
C CYS A 40 -8.27 18.20 11.09
N SER A 41 -8.73 18.02 9.85
CA SER A 41 -10.00 18.54 9.33
C SER A 41 -10.86 17.44 8.71
N LEU A 42 -10.55 16.18 9.00
CA LEU A 42 -11.18 15.00 8.38
C LEU A 42 -12.21 14.30 9.25
N CYS A 43 -12.20 14.48 10.57
CA CYS A 43 -13.22 13.91 11.43
C CYS A 43 -13.82 15.02 12.30
N THR A 44 -14.89 14.66 13.01
CA THR A 44 -15.63 15.56 13.90
C THR A 44 -15.16 15.47 15.35
N GLU A 45 -14.02 14.80 15.61
CA GLU A 45 -13.47 14.64 16.96
C GLU A 45 -13.03 15.99 17.52
N ALA A 46 -13.53 16.33 18.71
CA ALA A 46 -13.25 17.61 19.36
C ALA A 46 -11.82 17.70 19.91
N THR A 47 -11.21 16.56 20.25
CA THR A 47 -9.85 16.51 20.79
C THR A 47 -8.85 16.96 19.73
N PRO A 48 -7.96 17.94 19.99
CA PRO A 48 -6.94 18.36 19.04
C PRO A 48 -6.04 17.18 18.65
N HIS A 49 -5.98 16.89 17.36
CA HIS A 49 -5.13 15.84 16.79
C HIS A 49 -4.75 16.20 15.35
N ASN A 50 -3.88 15.39 14.75
CA ASN A 50 -3.35 15.64 13.43
C ASN A 50 -4.01 14.76 12.36
N MET A 51 -3.93 15.21 11.12
CA MET A 51 -4.07 14.36 9.95
C MET A 51 -2.73 14.28 9.22
N ARG A 52 -2.43 13.12 8.66
CA ARG A 52 -1.28 12.92 7.79
C ARG A 52 -1.70 13.12 6.35
N THR A 53 -1.08 14.09 5.68
CA THR A 53 -1.25 14.33 4.24
C THR A 53 -0.05 13.75 3.49
N ARG A 54 -0.31 12.80 2.57
CA ARG A 54 0.67 12.19 1.67
C ARG A 54 0.38 12.61 0.24
N LEU A 55 1.39 13.16 -0.44
CA LEU A 55 1.31 13.48 -1.87
C LEU A 55 1.88 12.33 -2.68
N LEU A 56 1.12 11.86 -3.66
CA LEU A 56 1.45 10.77 -4.56
C LEU A 56 1.87 11.31 -5.93
N LEU A 57 2.90 10.71 -6.50
CA LEU A 57 3.33 10.94 -7.89
C LEU A 57 3.22 9.64 -8.67
N CYS A 58 2.87 9.76 -9.95
CA CYS A 58 2.81 8.61 -10.84
C CYS A 58 4.21 7.98 -11.03
N LYS A 59 4.28 6.65 -10.90
CA LYS A 59 5.44 5.78 -11.20
C LYS A 59 5.08 4.73 -12.27
N CYS A 60 3.91 4.86 -12.89
CA CYS A 60 3.40 3.91 -13.86
C CYS A 60 4.32 3.78 -15.09
N LYS A 61 4.69 2.54 -15.43
CA LYS A 61 5.51 2.23 -16.61
C LYS A 61 4.87 2.73 -17.91
N ALA A 62 3.56 2.57 -18.06
CA ALA A 62 2.85 3.02 -19.25
C ALA A 62 2.96 4.54 -19.46
N CYS A 63 2.86 5.33 -18.37
CA CYS A 63 3.07 6.77 -18.46
C CYS A 63 4.52 7.13 -18.80
N LYS A 64 5.49 6.37 -18.27
CA LYS A 64 6.92 6.56 -18.56
C LYS A 64 7.26 6.19 -20.02
N THR A 65 6.59 5.20 -20.61
CA THR A 65 6.76 4.85 -22.03
C THR A 65 6.24 5.95 -22.94
N VAL A 66 5.08 6.55 -22.63
CA VAL A 66 4.52 7.64 -23.45
C VAL A 66 5.36 8.92 -23.34
N ALA A 67 5.90 9.22 -22.16
CA ALA A 67 6.77 10.37 -21.94
C ALA A 67 8.04 9.96 -21.17
N PRO A 68 9.10 9.50 -21.88
CA PRO A 68 10.34 9.05 -21.24
C PRO A 68 11.06 10.16 -20.48
N ASP A 69 11.08 11.39 -21.01
CA ASP A 69 11.88 12.48 -20.45
C ASP A 69 11.08 13.41 -19.52
N ALA A 70 9.75 13.27 -19.50
CA ALA A 70 8.87 14.08 -18.67
C ALA A 70 8.27 13.28 -17.50
N ARG A 71 7.91 13.99 -16.43
CA ARG A 71 7.10 13.41 -15.36
C ARG A 71 5.64 13.47 -15.75
N CYS A 72 4.91 12.39 -15.46
CA CYS A 72 3.46 12.37 -15.58
C CYS A 72 2.85 13.47 -14.69
N PRO A 73 1.91 14.29 -15.21
CA PRO A 73 1.38 15.45 -14.49
C PRO A 73 0.40 15.06 -13.39
N TRP A 74 -0.20 13.86 -13.46
CA TRP A 74 -1.04 13.30 -12.41
C TRP A 74 -0.39 13.37 -11.03
N LYS A 75 -1.18 13.81 -10.05
CA LYS A 75 -0.84 13.83 -8.63
C LYS A 75 -2.00 13.27 -7.84
N GLY A 76 -1.68 12.48 -6.83
CA GLY A 76 -2.64 12.05 -5.82
C GLY A 76 -2.38 12.73 -4.48
N MET A 77 -3.40 12.80 -3.65
CA MET A 77 -3.33 13.25 -2.28
C MET A 77 -4.16 12.31 -1.41
N VAL A 78 -3.53 11.78 -0.37
CA VAL A 78 -4.18 10.94 0.63
C VAL A 78 -4.07 11.65 1.97
N GLN A 79 -5.19 11.92 2.60
CA GLN A 79 -5.25 12.51 3.92
C GLN A 79 -5.83 11.48 4.88
N THR A 80 -5.13 11.17 5.96
CA THR A 80 -5.53 10.17 6.95
C THR A 80 -5.55 10.80 8.33
N CYS A 81 -6.68 10.72 9.03
CA CYS A 81 -6.78 11.12 10.43
C CYS A 81 -5.89 10.22 11.30
N THR A 82 -5.06 10.79 12.18
CA THR A 82 -4.19 9.98 13.04
C THR A 82 -4.91 9.35 14.24
N LEU A 83 -6.14 9.79 14.52
CA LEU A 83 -6.94 9.31 15.64
C LEU A 83 -7.96 8.25 15.18
N SER A 84 -8.88 8.63 14.30
CA SER A 84 -9.98 7.77 13.84
C SER A 84 -9.67 6.95 12.59
N ASN A 85 -8.48 7.11 12.00
CA ASN A 85 -8.06 6.41 10.78
C ASN A 85 -8.99 6.61 9.57
N VAL A 86 -9.79 7.68 9.58
CA VAL A 86 -10.64 8.08 8.46
C VAL A 86 -9.78 8.71 7.35
N VAL A 87 -10.06 8.34 6.10
CA VAL A 87 -9.23 8.69 4.93
C VAL A 87 -10.03 9.48 3.89
N SER A 88 -9.40 10.49 3.30
CA SER A 88 -9.88 11.20 2.12
C SER A 88 -8.83 11.09 1.01
N ILE A 89 -9.28 10.83 -0.21
CA ILE A 89 -8.43 10.65 -1.39
C ILE A 89 -8.85 11.67 -2.46
N SER A 90 -7.88 12.37 -3.01
CA SER A 90 -8.09 13.36 -4.07
C SER A 90 -7.02 13.21 -5.13
N GLU A 91 -7.33 13.61 -6.36
CA GLU A 91 -6.39 13.64 -7.46
C GLU A 91 -6.35 14.99 -8.15
N ALA A 92 -5.29 15.24 -8.90
CA ALA A 92 -5.14 16.42 -9.71
C ALA A 92 -4.43 16.08 -11.02
N SER A 93 -4.89 16.69 -12.11
CA SER A 93 -4.45 16.38 -13.48
C SER A 93 -4.71 14.92 -13.89
N GLN A 94 -4.56 14.63 -15.17
CA GLN A 94 -4.74 13.28 -15.69
C GLN A 94 -3.40 12.56 -15.89
N HIS A 95 -3.45 11.24 -15.94
CA HIS A 95 -2.30 10.45 -16.39
C HIS A 95 -2.06 10.68 -17.88
N ILE A 96 -0.78 10.74 -18.31
CA ILE A 96 -0.44 10.90 -19.73
C ILE A 96 -0.91 9.70 -20.55
N SER A 97 -0.68 8.49 -20.03
CA SER A 97 -1.17 7.27 -20.66
C SER A 97 -2.54 6.91 -20.09
N PRO A 98 -3.55 6.59 -20.92
CA PRO A 98 -4.82 6.03 -20.46
C PRO A 98 -4.66 4.56 -20.04
N PHE A 99 -3.68 3.84 -20.61
CA PHE A 99 -3.45 2.43 -20.34
C PHE A 99 -3.11 2.17 -18.86
N HIS A 100 -3.86 1.25 -18.24
CA HIS A 100 -3.61 0.79 -16.88
C HIS A 100 -2.84 -0.53 -16.97
N PRO A 101 -1.51 -0.53 -16.74
CA PRO A 101 -0.77 -1.78 -16.78
C PRO A 101 -1.28 -2.72 -15.68
N PRO A 102 -1.27 -4.05 -15.92
CA PRO A 102 -1.61 -5.00 -14.89
C PRO A 102 -0.64 -4.81 -13.71
N ARG A 103 -1.19 -4.57 -12.52
CA ARG A 103 -0.38 -4.49 -11.31
C ARG A 103 0.23 -5.86 -11.01
N GLN A 104 1.44 -5.87 -10.49
CA GLN A 104 1.99 -7.09 -9.89
C GLN A 104 1.04 -7.55 -8.79
N ALA A 105 0.69 -8.83 -8.81
CA ALA A 105 -0.09 -9.46 -7.76
C ALA A 105 0.56 -9.17 -6.40
N ARG A 106 -0.24 -8.73 -5.44
CA ARG A 106 0.15 -8.51 -4.04
C ARG A 106 -0.69 -9.40 -3.13
N LEU A 107 -0.12 -9.73 -1.97
CA LEU A 107 -0.87 -10.43 -0.93
C LEU A 107 -1.92 -9.47 -0.39
N THR A 108 -3.20 -9.82 -0.53
CA THR A 108 -4.29 -9.07 0.09
C THR A 108 -4.17 -9.17 1.61
N GLU A 109 -4.90 -8.34 2.35
CA GLU A 109 -4.82 -8.38 3.81
C GLU A 109 -5.35 -9.69 4.38
N GLU A 110 -6.34 -10.30 3.74
CA GLU A 110 -6.88 -11.61 4.08
C GLU A 110 -5.83 -12.71 3.84
N MET A 111 -5.09 -12.65 2.74
CA MET A 111 -3.97 -13.56 2.47
C MET A 111 -2.85 -13.40 3.49
N LYS A 112 -2.54 -12.16 3.90
CA LYS A 112 -1.55 -11.88 4.96
C LYS A 112 -2.03 -12.38 6.31
N ALA A 113 -3.29 -12.21 6.66
CA ALA A 113 -3.87 -12.72 7.91
C ALA A 113 -3.79 -14.25 7.95
N PHE A 114 -4.14 -14.93 6.86
CA PHE A 114 -3.95 -16.37 6.71
C PHE A 114 -2.47 -16.76 6.83
N ALA A 115 -1.56 -16.07 6.13
CA ALA A 115 -0.13 -16.35 6.19
C ALA A 115 0.44 -16.17 7.60
N ARG A 116 -0.02 -15.15 8.36
CA ARG A 116 0.34 -14.94 9.76
C ARG A 116 -0.12 -16.11 10.64
N ALA A 117 -1.38 -16.53 10.51
CA ALA A 117 -1.92 -17.66 11.25
C ALA A 117 -1.15 -18.96 10.98
N MET A 118 -0.91 -19.28 9.70
CA MET A 118 -0.14 -20.47 9.32
C MET A 118 1.33 -20.39 9.75
N CYS A 119 1.88 -19.18 9.79
CA CYS A 119 3.22 -18.95 10.30
C CYS A 119 3.33 -19.21 11.80
N THR A 120 2.31 -18.84 12.59
CA THR A 120 2.24 -19.15 14.03
C THR A 120 2.26 -20.66 14.26
N TYR A 121 1.61 -21.45 13.40
CA TYR A 121 1.68 -22.91 13.41
C TYR A 121 2.95 -23.49 12.78
N SER A 122 3.99 -22.67 12.55
CA SER A 122 5.30 -23.09 12.03
C SER A 122 5.28 -23.76 10.66
N HIS A 123 4.27 -23.50 9.83
CA HIS A 123 4.26 -23.99 8.45
C HIS A 123 5.39 -23.36 7.62
N LYS A 124 5.97 -24.16 6.71
CA LYS A 124 7.00 -23.70 5.77
C LYS A 124 6.40 -22.69 4.79
N PRO A 125 7.15 -21.67 4.33
CA PRO A 125 6.65 -20.67 3.39
C PRO A 125 6.01 -21.25 2.12
N MET A 126 6.55 -22.36 1.60
CA MET A 126 5.96 -23.06 0.45
C MET A 126 4.57 -23.64 0.74
N SER A 127 4.39 -24.23 1.93
CA SER A 127 3.10 -24.77 2.36
C SER A 127 2.09 -23.64 2.57
N ILE A 128 2.53 -22.49 3.08
CA ILE A 128 1.71 -21.29 3.22
C ILE A 128 1.31 -20.77 1.83
N TYR A 129 2.26 -20.68 0.89
CA TYR A 129 2.00 -20.27 -0.49
C TYR A 129 0.94 -21.14 -1.17
N ASN A 130 1.11 -22.47 -1.13
CA ASN A 130 0.12 -23.41 -1.69
C ASN A 130 -1.21 -23.36 -0.94
N GLY A 131 -1.17 -23.13 0.38
CA GLY A 131 -2.36 -22.90 1.19
C GLY A 131 -3.16 -21.69 0.74
N ILE A 132 -2.48 -20.57 0.40
CA ILE A 132 -3.13 -19.37 -0.12
C ILE A 132 -3.82 -19.65 -1.46
N ILE A 133 -3.10 -20.28 -2.40
CA ILE A 133 -3.67 -20.66 -3.71
C ILE A 133 -4.96 -21.46 -3.54
N ARG A 134 -4.94 -22.48 -2.68
CA ARG A 134 -6.11 -23.34 -2.44
C ARG A 134 -7.24 -22.62 -1.71
N ARG A 135 -6.93 -21.88 -0.64
CA ARG A 135 -7.90 -21.26 0.26
C ARG A 135 -8.65 -20.09 -0.38
N PHE A 136 -7.97 -19.34 -1.24
CA PHE A 136 -8.49 -18.16 -1.91
C PHE A 136 -8.79 -18.40 -3.40
N GLN A 137 -8.61 -19.64 -3.88
CA GLN A 137 -8.85 -20.04 -5.28
C GLN A 137 -8.13 -19.14 -6.29
N VAL A 138 -6.92 -18.69 -5.95
CA VAL A 138 -6.11 -17.80 -6.80
C VAL A 138 -5.39 -18.66 -7.82
N SER A 139 -5.54 -18.36 -9.12
CA SER A 139 -4.76 -19.04 -10.15
C SER A 139 -3.26 -18.76 -9.99
N GLU A 140 -2.42 -19.72 -10.36
CA GLU A 140 -0.96 -19.56 -10.24
C GLU A 140 -0.43 -18.33 -11.00
N ALA A 141 -1.06 -17.99 -12.13
CA ALA A 141 -0.74 -16.80 -12.93
C ALA A 141 -1.13 -15.47 -12.26
N ALA A 142 -2.17 -15.48 -11.42
CA ALA A 142 -2.62 -14.30 -10.66
C ALA A 142 -1.98 -14.21 -9.27
N MET A 143 -1.22 -15.22 -8.85
CA MET A 143 -0.60 -15.27 -7.54
C MET A 143 0.67 -14.43 -7.48
N THR A 144 0.98 -13.88 -6.29
CA THR A 144 2.26 -13.19 -6.06
C THR A 144 3.42 -14.17 -6.23
N LYS A 145 4.64 -13.68 -6.46
CA LYS A 145 5.81 -14.56 -6.44
C LYS A 145 5.99 -15.20 -5.06
N LEU A 146 6.43 -16.45 -5.02
CA LEU A 146 6.78 -17.16 -3.78
C LEU A 146 7.73 -16.34 -2.88
N ALA A 147 8.72 -15.66 -3.49
CA ALA A 147 9.66 -14.81 -2.77
C ALA A 147 8.94 -13.72 -1.94
N THR A 148 7.82 -13.20 -2.42
CA THR A 148 7.01 -12.22 -1.68
C THR A 148 6.42 -12.84 -0.40
N VAL A 149 5.89 -14.07 -0.47
CA VAL A 149 5.40 -14.80 0.71
C VAL A 149 6.55 -15.14 1.65
N GLN A 150 7.70 -15.57 1.14
CA GLN A 150 8.88 -15.86 1.94
C GLN A 150 9.36 -14.64 2.72
N CYS A 151 9.53 -13.49 2.07
CA CYS A 151 9.91 -12.24 2.72
C CYS A 151 8.90 -11.82 3.79
N PHE A 152 7.60 -11.92 3.48
CA PHE A 152 6.54 -11.58 4.43
C PHE A 152 6.58 -12.48 5.68
N VAL A 153 6.64 -13.80 5.48
CA VAL A 153 6.69 -14.79 6.56
C VAL A 153 7.96 -14.61 7.39
N GLN A 154 9.12 -14.42 6.76
CA GLN A 154 10.38 -14.21 7.47
C GLN A 154 10.33 -12.96 8.35
N HIS A 155 9.86 -11.84 7.80
CA HIS A 155 9.68 -10.62 8.57
C HIS A 155 8.75 -10.83 9.77
N TYR A 156 7.62 -11.51 9.57
CA TYR A 156 6.68 -11.79 10.65
C TYR A 156 7.30 -12.68 11.75
N ARG A 157 8.02 -13.74 11.37
CA ARG A 157 8.73 -14.63 12.32
C ARG A 157 9.74 -13.88 13.17
N CYS A 158 10.59 -13.07 12.54
CA CYS A 158 11.59 -12.28 13.25
C CYS A 158 10.96 -11.25 14.20
N ALA A 159 9.81 -10.69 13.84
CA ALA A 159 9.17 -9.65 14.63
C ALA A 159 8.25 -10.17 15.76
N HIS A 160 7.68 -11.37 15.64
CA HIS A 160 6.61 -11.83 16.55
C HIS A 160 6.83 -13.23 17.15
N ILE A 161 7.71 -14.05 16.59
CA ILE A 161 7.89 -15.47 16.99
C ILE A 161 9.28 -15.71 17.60
N GLY A 162 10.14 -14.69 17.71
CA GLY A 162 11.51 -14.86 18.25
C GLY A 162 12.52 -15.35 17.21
N GLY A 163 12.30 -15.07 15.91
CA GLY A 163 13.25 -15.48 14.86
C GLY A 163 14.63 -14.80 14.89
N ARG A 164 14.95 -14.02 15.94
CA ARG A 164 16.29 -13.44 16.19
C ARG A 164 17.10 -14.22 17.22
N ASP A 165 16.47 -15.15 17.96
CA ASP A 165 17.09 -15.81 19.12
C ASP A 165 18.24 -16.75 18.73
N PHE A 166 18.41 -17.07 17.44
CA PHE A 166 19.52 -17.89 16.93
C PHE A 166 20.82 -17.13 16.61
N LEU A 167 20.81 -15.79 16.59
CA LEU A 167 22.03 -15.02 16.30
C LEU A 167 22.75 -14.54 17.57
N ASP A 168 22.06 -14.43 18.70
CA ASP A 168 22.68 -13.99 19.96
C ASP A 168 23.42 -15.15 20.67
N ASP A 169 23.08 -16.41 20.38
CA ASP A 169 23.72 -17.60 20.97
C ASP A 169 25.06 -18.01 20.33
N VAL A 170 25.54 -17.27 19.31
CA VAL A 170 26.80 -17.57 18.59
C VAL A 170 27.94 -16.61 18.96
N GLU A 171 27.70 -15.60 19.81
CA GLU A 171 28.73 -14.64 20.28
C GLU A 171 28.99 -14.71 21.80
N ALA A 172 28.95 -15.89 22.42
CA ALA A 172 29.37 -16.11 23.81
C ALA A 172 30.57 -17.07 23.93
#